data_AF-A0A1G1H0A2-F1
#
_entry.id   AF-A0A1G1H0A2-F1
#
_cell.length_a   1.000
_cell.length_b   1.000
_cell.length_c   1.000
_cell.angle_alpha   90.00
_cell.angle_beta   90.00
_cell.angle_gamma   90.00
#
_symmetry.space_group_name_H-M   'P 1'
#
loop_
_entity.id
_entity.type
_entity.pdbx_description
1 polymer ?
#
loop_
_entity_poly.entity_id
_entity_poly.type
_entity_poly.pdbx_seq_one_letter_code
_entity_poly.pdbx_strand_id
1 'polypeptide(L)'
;MGETSKTCATGATRSSGFEVPNTSAFSLQPVSRVSLMPLIKTAAITLKSRKWGDADRILTFYTKEMGKVRGVARGARRMKSRLGASLEPLTICHLNLFEKSGDSLYRVSQVDLVEPFMKFREDLTL
;
A
#
# COMPACT_ATOMS: atom_id res chain seq x y z
N MET A 1 18.29 70.38 46.00
CA MET A 1 17.82 70.19 44.62
C MET A 1 17.53 68.71 44.43
N GLY A 2 16.25 68.36 44.25
CA GLY A 2 15.74 67.05 43.85
C GLY A 2 15.90 65.92 44.89
N GLU A 3 14.93 65.08 45.22
CA GLU A 3 13.53 64.84 44.85
C GLU A 3 12.95 64.11 46.09
N THR A 4 11.92 64.61 46.78
CA THR A 4 10.51 64.16 46.66
C THR A 4 10.38 62.75 46.06
N SER A 5 9.80 61.75 46.73
CA SER A 5 8.33 61.67 46.81
C SER A 5 7.88 60.41 47.57
N LYS A 6 7.05 60.65 48.60
CA LYS A 6 5.71 60.04 48.79
C LYS A 6 5.57 58.52 48.72
N THR A 7 5.62 57.89 49.88
CA THR A 7 4.79 56.73 50.23
C THR A 7 3.33 57.16 50.37
N CYS A 8 2.41 56.50 49.66
CA CYS A 8 0.98 56.49 49.99
C CYS A 8 0.31 55.21 49.50
N ALA A 9 -0.68 54.81 50.30
CA ALA A 9 -1.39 53.56 50.33
C ALA A 9 -2.42 53.35 49.21
N THR A 10 -2.89 52.09 49.09
CA THR A 10 -4.31 51.68 49.16
C THR A 10 -4.73 50.74 48.04
N GLY A 11 -5.07 49.51 48.45
CA GLY A 11 -6.19 48.66 48.02
C GLY A 11 -6.63 48.63 46.55
N ALA A 12 -6.74 47.41 46.02
CA ALA A 12 -7.91 47.02 45.23
C ALA A 12 -7.99 45.49 45.10
N THR A 13 -9.15 44.99 45.46
CA THR A 13 -9.68 43.66 45.17
C THR A 13 -9.76 43.43 43.66
N ARG A 14 -9.59 42.17 43.22
CA ARG A 14 -10.52 41.47 42.30
C ARG A 14 -9.96 40.09 41.93
N SER A 15 -10.73 39.09 42.34
CA SER A 15 -10.82 37.78 41.71
C SER A 15 -10.79 37.88 40.19
N SER A 16 -9.68 37.51 39.56
CA SER A 16 -9.72 37.04 38.18
C SER A 16 -9.76 35.53 38.24
N GLY A 17 -10.98 35.00 38.13
CA GLY A 17 -11.18 33.60 37.78
C GLY A 17 -10.41 33.36 36.48
N PHE A 18 -9.39 32.51 36.56
CA PHE A 18 -8.75 31.98 35.39
C PHE A 18 -9.74 30.99 34.77
N GLU A 19 -10.48 31.47 33.79
CA GLU A 19 -11.46 30.73 33.03
C GLU A 19 -10.75 29.59 32.32
N VAL A 20 -11.03 28.36 32.77
CA VAL A 20 -10.56 27.14 32.12
C VAL A 20 -11.26 27.08 30.76
N PRO A 21 -10.54 27.11 29.62
CA PRO A 21 -11.20 26.95 28.34
C PRO A 21 -11.79 25.55 28.29
N ASN A 22 -13.13 25.51 28.17
CA ASN A 22 -13.94 24.33 27.92
C ASN A 22 -13.31 23.55 26.76
N THR A 23 -12.60 22.47 27.08
CA THR A 23 -12.08 21.51 26.10
C THR A 23 -13.23 20.58 25.72
N SER A 24 -14.33 21.17 25.24
CA SER A 24 -15.41 20.44 24.63
C SER A 24 -14.95 20.01 23.26
N ALA A 25 -15.03 18.71 23.04
CA ALA A 25 -15.08 18.10 21.72
C ALA A 25 -13.88 18.43 20.82
N PHE A 26 -12.71 17.92 21.21
CA PHE A 26 -11.80 17.39 20.19
C PHE A 26 -12.53 16.23 19.54
N SER A 27 -13.33 16.53 18.51
CA SER A 27 -14.01 15.53 17.71
C SER A 27 -12.95 14.56 17.21
N LEU A 28 -12.90 13.37 17.78
CA LEU A 28 -12.19 12.24 17.22
C LEU A 28 -12.85 11.99 15.88
N GLN A 29 -12.28 12.59 14.84
CA GLN A 29 -12.61 12.22 13.47
C GLN A 29 -12.29 10.73 13.37
N PRO A 30 -13.22 9.89 12.90
CA PRO A 30 -12.96 8.46 12.77
C PRO A 30 -11.77 8.31 11.82
N VAL A 31 -10.66 7.77 12.36
CA VAL A 31 -9.50 7.40 11.56
C VAL A 31 -10.04 6.48 10.48
N SER A 32 -10.04 6.97 9.24
CA SER A 32 -10.61 6.29 8.10
C SER A 32 -10.08 4.87 8.09
N ARG A 33 -11.01 3.92 8.03
CA ARG A 33 -10.77 2.47 8.02
C ARG A 33 -9.70 2.19 6.96
N VAL A 34 -8.43 2.15 7.38
CA VAL A 34 -7.33 1.72 6.53
C VAL A 34 -7.73 0.32 6.12
N SER A 35 -8.15 0.16 4.87
CA SER A 35 -8.45 -1.15 4.32
C SER A 35 -7.13 -1.90 4.37
N LEU A 36 -6.94 -2.72 5.40
CA LEU A 36 -5.83 -3.64 5.52
C LEU A 36 -6.01 -4.65 4.38
N MET A 37 -5.53 -4.30 3.19
CA MET A 37 -5.42 -5.24 2.08
C MET A 37 -4.37 -6.25 2.51
N PRO A 38 -4.74 -7.52 2.73
CA PRO A 38 -3.78 -8.50 3.20
C PRO A 38 -2.73 -8.71 2.11
N LEU A 39 -1.48 -8.47 2.47
CA LEU A 39 -0.33 -8.79 1.64
C LEU A 39 -0.05 -10.28 1.79
N ILE A 40 -0.29 -11.03 0.73
CA ILE A 40 0.00 -12.46 0.66
C ILE A 40 1.32 -12.64 -0.09
N LYS A 41 2.29 -13.30 0.56
CA LYS A 41 3.58 -13.65 -0.04
C LYS A 41 3.60 -15.14 -0.30
N THR A 42 3.82 -15.56 -1.54
CA THR A 42 3.81 -16.99 -1.87
C THR A 42 4.72 -17.31 -3.05
N ALA A 43 5.23 -18.54 -3.09
CA ALA A 43 5.93 -19.07 -4.25
C ALA A 43 4.91 -19.55 -5.29
N ALA A 44 5.18 -19.29 -6.57
CA ALA A 44 4.29 -19.63 -7.65
C ALA A 44 5.00 -19.92 -8.96
N ILE A 45 4.31 -20.61 -9.86
CA ILE A 45 4.67 -20.71 -11.27
C ILE A 45 3.65 -19.95 -12.11
N THR A 46 4.15 -19.17 -13.07
CA THR A 46 3.31 -18.46 -14.04
C THR A 46 2.82 -19.44 -15.10
N LEU A 47 1.52 -19.64 -15.20
CA LEU A 47 0.93 -20.56 -16.19
C LEU A 47 0.59 -19.86 -17.51
N LYS A 48 0.00 -18.68 -17.43
CA LYS A 48 -0.49 -17.94 -18.60
C LYS A 48 -0.36 -16.44 -18.38
N SER A 49 0.06 -15.73 -19.43
CA SER A 49 0.18 -14.28 -19.48
C SER A 49 -0.65 -13.75 -20.65
N ARG A 50 -1.54 -12.78 -20.39
CA ARG A 50 -2.34 -12.14 -21.44
C ARG A 50 -2.34 -10.63 -21.27
N LYS A 51 -2.34 -9.91 -22.39
CA LYS A 51 -2.46 -8.44 -22.41
C LYS A 51 -3.82 -8.03 -21.84
N TRP A 52 -3.83 -6.98 -21.01
CA TRP A 52 -5.04 -6.39 -20.46
C TRP A 52 -4.95 -4.87 -20.57
N GLY A 53 -5.77 -4.29 -21.44
CA GLY A 53 -5.61 -2.88 -21.84
C GLY A 53 -4.20 -2.58 -22.37
N ASP A 54 -3.82 -1.31 -22.31
CA ASP A 54 -2.57 -0.84 -22.93
C ASP A 54 -1.34 -1.13 -22.07
N ALA A 55 -1.45 -0.90 -20.76
CA ALA A 55 -0.30 -0.95 -19.86
C ALA A 55 -0.23 -2.22 -18.99
N ASP A 56 -1.28 -3.04 -18.93
CA ASP A 56 -1.39 -4.09 -17.93
C ASP A 56 -1.35 -5.50 -18.54
N ARG A 57 -1.16 -6.49 -17.66
CA ARG A 57 -1.31 -7.91 -18.00
C ARG A 57 -2.19 -8.59 -16.96
N ILE A 58 -3.01 -9.54 -17.41
CA ILE A 58 -3.65 -10.52 -16.53
C ILE A 58 -2.86 -11.81 -16.60
N LEU A 59 -2.59 -12.38 -15.43
CA LEU A 59 -1.80 -13.58 -15.28
C LEU A 59 -2.57 -14.64 -14.53
N THR A 60 -2.27 -15.89 -14.85
CA THR A 60 -2.71 -17.05 -14.09
C THR A 60 -1.49 -17.69 -13.47
N PHE A 61 -1.51 -17.82 -12.15
CA PHE A 61 -0.43 -18.41 -11.38
C PHE A 61 -0.93 -19.69 -10.71
N TYR A 62 -0.04 -20.65 -10.55
CA TYR A 62 -0.23 -21.76 -9.62
C TYR A 62 0.68 -21.54 -8.42
N THR A 63 0.07 -21.20 -7.29
CA THR A 63 0.74 -20.88 -6.04
C THR A 63 0.82 -22.13 -5.16
N LYS A 64 1.83 -22.17 -4.29
CA LYS A 64 2.02 -23.28 -3.35
C LYS A 64 0.87 -23.39 -2.34
N GLU A 65 0.37 -22.26 -1.85
CA GLU A 65 -0.56 -22.23 -0.72
C GLU A 65 -2.03 -22.08 -1.13
N MET A 66 -2.32 -21.31 -2.18
CA MET A 66 -3.69 -20.99 -2.60
C MET A 66 -4.11 -21.75 -3.86
N GLY A 67 -3.22 -22.58 -4.42
CA GLY A 67 -3.44 -23.24 -5.69
C GLY A 67 -3.52 -22.25 -6.86
N LYS A 68 -4.49 -22.45 -7.76
CA LYS A 68 -4.63 -21.65 -8.99
C LYS A 68 -5.28 -20.29 -8.69
N VAL A 69 -4.53 -19.22 -8.90
CA VAL A 69 -5.00 -17.85 -8.70
C VAL A 69 -4.84 -17.02 -9.97
N ARG A 70 -5.64 -15.97 -10.09
CA ARG A 70 -5.55 -15.00 -11.19
C ARG A 70 -5.19 -13.63 -10.64
N GLY A 71 -4.28 -12.94 -11.30
CA GLY A 71 -3.80 -11.64 -10.86
C GLY A 71 -3.68 -10.62 -11.98
N VAL A 72 -3.89 -9.35 -11.64
CA VAL A 72 -3.62 -8.21 -12.53
C VAL A 72 -2.29 -7.60 -12.14
N ALA A 73 -1.36 -7.57 -13.09
CA ALA A 73 -0.11 -6.83 -12.97
C ALA A 73 -0.26 -5.48 -13.67
N ARG A 74 -0.53 -4.44 -12.86
CA ARG A 74 -0.71 -3.08 -13.36
C ARG A 74 0.62 -2.48 -13.82
N GLY A 75 0.64 -1.87 -14.99
CA GLY A 75 1.83 -1.27 -15.58
C GLY A 75 2.89 -2.27 -16.02
N ALA A 76 2.57 -3.57 -16.13
CA ALA A 76 3.51 -4.60 -16.55
C ALA A 76 4.10 -4.36 -17.95
N ARG A 77 3.38 -3.67 -18.83
CA ARG A 77 3.81 -3.37 -20.21
C ARG A 77 4.51 -2.01 -20.37
N ARG A 78 4.65 -1.22 -19.30
CA ARG A 78 5.37 0.05 -19.36
C ARG A 78 6.86 -0.20 -19.59
N MET A 79 7.50 0.66 -20.39
CA MET A 79 8.93 0.54 -20.74
C MET A 79 9.86 0.47 -19.52
N LYS A 80 9.51 1.18 -18.43
CA LYS A 80 10.28 1.19 -17.16
C LYS A 80 9.76 0.19 -16.11
N SER A 81 8.96 -0.81 -16.51
CA SER A 81 8.35 -1.74 -15.57
C SER A 81 9.30 -2.84 -15.16
N ARG A 82 9.52 -3.00 -13.86
CA ARG A 82 10.27 -4.13 -13.29
C ARG A 82 9.51 -5.45 -13.40
N LEU A 83 8.19 -5.40 -13.57
CA LEU A 83 7.34 -6.60 -13.63
C LEU A 83 7.31 -7.21 -15.03
N GLY A 84 7.52 -6.44 -16.10
CA GLY A 84 7.28 -6.89 -17.47
C GLY A 84 8.08 -8.13 -17.87
N ALA A 85 9.37 -8.17 -17.55
CA ALA A 85 10.27 -9.26 -17.92
C ALA A 85 10.02 -10.55 -17.13
N SER A 86 9.51 -10.45 -15.89
CA SER A 86 9.32 -11.60 -15.00
C SER A 86 7.99 -12.34 -15.19
N LEU A 87 7.10 -11.82 -16.05
CA LEU A 87 5.71 -12.24 -16.20
C LEU A 87 5.49 -13.11 -17.45
N GLU A 88 6.47 -13.94 -17.74
CA GLU A 88 6.46 -14.87 -18.87
C GLU A 88 6.03 -16.28 -18.41
N PRO A 89 5.28 -17.04 -19.25
CA PRO A 89 4.79 -18.38 -18.88
C PRO A 89 5.91 -19.37 -18.54
N LEU A 90 5.67 -20.30 -17.62
CA LEU A 90 6.65 -21.27 -17.11
C LEU A 90 7.79 -20.67 -16.28
N THR A 91 7.58 -19.50 -15.68
CA THR A 91 8.55 -18.89 -14.75
C THR A 91 8.16 -19.20 -13.30
N ILE A 92 9.11 -19.69 -12.50
CA ILE A 92 9.01 -19.76 -11.03
C ILE A 92 9.38 -18.41 -10.43
N CYS A 93 8.52 -17.90 -9.55
CA CYS A 93 8.68 -16.61 -8.91
C CYS A 93 8.07 -16.57 -7.51
N HIS A 94 8.54 -15.61 -6.70
CA HIS A 94 7.85 -15.19 -5.49
C HIS A 94 6.93 -14.02 -5.81
N LEU A 95 5.68 -14.11 -5.34
CA LEU A 95 4.64 -13.14 -5.61
C LEU A 95 4.25 -12.41 -4.32
N ASN A 96 4.08 -11.09 -4.46
CA ASN A 96 3.37 -10.26 -3.50
C ASN A 96 1.99 -9.94 -4.08
N LEU A 97 0.95 -10.52 -3.48
CA LEU A 97 -0.43 -10.39 -3.90
C LEU A 97 -1.20 -9.56 -2.87
N PHE A 98 -2.03 -8.64 -3.38
CA PHE A 98 -3.03 -7.97 -2.56
C PHE A 98 -4.41 -8.49 -2.94
N GLU A 99 -5.12 -8.99 -1.94
CA GLU A 99 -6.52 -9.33 -2.08
C GLU A 99 -7.39 -8.08 -1.98
N LYS A 100 -8.37 -7.97 -2.85
CA LYS A 100 -9.41 -6.94 -2.78
C LYS A 100 -10.72 -7.64 -2.48
N SER A 101 -11.36 -7.28 -1.36
CA SER A 101 -12.64 -7.86 -0.96
C SER A 101 -13.66 -7.75 -2.10
N GLY A 102 -14.26 -8.89 -2.49
CA GLY A 102 -15.26 -8.97 -3.55
C GLY A 102 -14.72 -9.00 -4.98
N ASP A 103 -13.40 -9.04 -5.18
CA ASP A 103 -12.80 -9.16 -6.51
C ASP A 103 -12.29 -10.59 -6.76
N SER A 104 -12.44 -11.08 -8.00
CA SER A 104 -11.94 -12.41 -8.40
C SER A 104 -10.46 -12.41 -8.80
N LEU A 105 -9.86 -11.21 -8.87
CA LEU A 105 -8.50 -10.99 -9.31
C LEU A 105 -7.67 -10.36 -8.21
N TYR A 106 -6.54 -11.00 -7.89
CA TYR A 106 -5.53 -10.41 -7.02
C TYR A 106 -4.80 -9.26 -7.73
N ARG A 107 -4.37 -8.25 -6.99
CA ARG A 107 -3.44 -7.26 -7.51
C ARG A 107 -2.01 -7.74 -7.26
N VAL A 108 -1.24 -7.88 -8.33
CA VAL A 108 0.19 -8.22 -8.24
C VAL A 108 0.97 -6.93 -8.01
N SER A 109 1.69 -6.84 -6.88
CA SER A 109 2.49 -5.66 -6.55
C SER A 109 3.96 -5.84 -6.88
N GLN A 110 4.51 -7.03 -6.60
CA GLN A 110 5.90 -7.37 -6.85
C GLN A 110 6.02 -8.82 -7.30
N VAL A 111 6.98 -9.07 -8.16
CA VAL A 111 7.35 -10.39 -8.67
C VAL A 111 8.86 -10.50 -8.60
N ASP A 112 9.35 -11.38 -7.74
CA ASP A 112 10.76 -11.71 -7.65
C ASP A 112 10.99 -13.00 -8.44
N LEU A 113 11.72 -12.88 -9.53
CA LEU A 113 12.01 -13.98 -10.44
C LEU A 113 13.03 -14.92 -9.79
N VAL A 114 12.69 -16.21 -9.73
CA VAL A 114 13.59 -17.26 -9.21
C VAL A 114 14.22 -18.00 -10.39
N GLU A 115 13.38 -18.58 -11.26
CA GLU A 115 13.86 -19.34 -12.41
C GLU A 115 12.90 -19.21 -13.61
N PRO A 116 13.37 -18.74 -14.78
CA PRO A 116 12.53 -18.50 -15.95
C PRO A 116 12.36 -19.70 -16.90
N PHE A 117 13.04 -20.84 -16.66
CA PHE A 117 13.00 -22.06 -17.48
C PHE A 117 13.08 -21.82 -18.99
N MET A 118 14.05 -21.02 -19.45
CA MET A 118 14.17 -20.63 -20.87
C MET A 118 14.24 -21.83 -21.82
N LYS A 119 14.96 -22.90 -21.44
CA LYS A 119 15.09 -24.12 -22.25
C LYS A 119 13.75 -24.76 -22.61
N PHE A 120 12.80 -24.77 -21.67
CA PHE A 120 11.46 -25.33 -21.90
C PHE A 120 10.60 -24.44 -22.79
N ARG A 121 10.89 -23.13 -22.88
CA ARG A 121 10.18 -22.25 -23.82
C ARG A 121 10.67 -22.43 -25.26
N GLU A 122 11.97 -22.58 -25.45
CA GLU A 122 12.58 -22.76 -26.77
C GLU A 122 12.11 -24.07 -27.42
N ASP A 123 11.90 -25.12 -26.63
CA ASP A 123 11.41 -26.41 -27.12
C ASP A 123 9.89 -26.41 -27.44
N LEU A 124 9.14 -25.43 -26.92
CA LEU A 124 7.68 -25.34 -27.09
C LEU A 124 7.24 -24.47 -28.28
N THR A 125 8.18 -23.97 -29.09
CA THR A 125 7.87 -23.24 -30.33
C THR A 125 7.47 -24.23 -31.44
N LEU A 126 6.17 -24.51 -31.54
CA LEU A 126 5.53 -25.05 -32.75
C LEU A 126 5.39 -23.95 -33.83
#